data_AF-A0A843HGI0-F1
#
_entry.id   AF-A0A843HGI0-F1
#
_cell.length_a   1.000
_cell.length_b   1.000
_cell.length_c   1.000
_cell.angle_alpha   90.00
_cell.angle_beta   90.00
_cell.angle_gamma   90.00
#
_symmetry.space_group_name_H-M   'P 1'
#
loop_
_entity.id
_entity.type
_entity.pdbx_description
1 polymer ?
#
loop_
_entity_poly.entity_id
_entity_poly.type
_entity_poly.pdbx_seq_one_letter_code
_entity_poly.pdbx_strand_id
1 'polypeptide(L)' 'MVTENCYKKDGVYFSNVTLYGLSTDTKPLSYGNGSVFIEVDTGNAFFFDAENLTWYPEPEPEPEPEPNTRKTKK' A
#
# COMPACT_ATOMS: atom_id res chain seq x y z
N MET A 1 5.59 15.63 0.39
CA MET A 1 5.77 15.56 1.86
C MET A 1 6.22 14.15 2.21
N VAL A 2 7.29 13.99 3.00
CA VAL A 2 7.79 12.67 3.41
C VAL A 2 7.60 12.55 4.91
N THR A 3 6.93 11.48 5.34
CA THR A 3 6.74 11.16 6.76
C THR A 3 7.50 9.88 7.05
N GLU A 4 8.52 9.97 7.89
CA GLU A 4 9.31 8.81 8.29
C GLU A 4 8.83 8.32 9.66
N ASN A 5 8.23 7.13 9.68
CA ASN A 5 7.73 6.49 10.89
C ASN A 5 8.70 5.38 11.30
N CYS A 6 9.53 5.69 12.30
CA CYS A 6 10.44 4.73 12.92
C CYS A 6 9.76 4.11 14.14
N TYR A 7 9.59 2.78 14.14
CA TYR A 7 9.11 2.05 15.30
C TYR A 7 9.96 0.80 15.57
N LYS A 8 10.02 0.41 16.84
CA LYS A 8 10.78 -0.75 17.31
C LYS A 8 9.83 -1.89 17.59
N LYS A 9 10.04 -3.04 16.94
CA LYS A 9 9.29 -4.27 17.19
C LYS A 9 10.28 -5.41 17.43
N ASP A 10 10.15 -6.10 18.57
CA ASP A 10 10.97 -7.25 18.94
C ASP A 10 12.50 -6.99 18.90
N GLY A 11 12.93 -5.77 19.25
CA GLY A 11 14.35 -5.40 19.24
C GLY A 11 14.89 -4.97 17.88
N VAL A 12 14.12 -5.16 16.81
CA VAL A 12 14.45 -4.77 15.44
C VAL A 12 13.87 -3.38 15.15
N TYR A 13 14.67 -2.52 14.54
CA TYR A 13 14.25 -1.19 14.11
C TYR A 13 13.59 -1.29 12.74
N PHE A 14 12.34 -0.85 12.64
CA PHE A 14 11.62 -0.73 11.38
C PHE A 14 11.42 0.76 11.09
N SER A 15 11.97 1.23 9.97
CA SER A 15 11.69 2.55 9.42
C SER A 15 10.80 2.37 8.21
N ASN A 16 9.52 2.74 8.34
CA ASN A 16 8.60 2.79 7.21
C ASN A 16 8.47 4.25 6.82
N VAL A 17 8.71 4.54 5.55
CA VAL A 17 8.53 5.88 5.03
C VAL A 17 7.19 5.92 4.31
N THR A 18 6.36 6.90 4.65
CA THR A 18 5.19 7.27 3.89
C THR A 18 5.53 8.46 3.02
N LEU A 19 5.59 8.25 1.71
CA LEU A 19 5.81 9.30 0.74
C LEU A 19 4.48 9.78 0.18
N TYR A 20 4.21 11.07 0.36
CA TYR A 20 3.08 11.77 -0.25
C TYR A 20 3.59 12.73 -1.33
N GLY A 21 3.06 12.64 -2.55
CA GLY A 21 3.17 13.74 -3.50
C GLY A 21 4.35 13.70 -4.47
N LEU A 22 4.83 12.53 -4.88
CA LEU A 22 5.68 12.44 -6.06
C LEU A 22 4.79 12.12 -7.28
N SER A 23 4.73 13.04 -8.24
CA SER A 23 4.10 12.86 -9.56
C SER A 23 5.01 12.08 -10.53
N THR A 24 5.99 11.34 -10.00
CA THR A 24 6.99 10.64 -10.80
C THR A 24 6.66 9.16 -10.82
N ASP A 25 6.58 8.58 -12.03
CA ASP A 25 6.46 7.13 -12.24
C ASP A 25 7.62 6.34 -11.59
N THR A 26 8.74 6.99 -11.32
CA THR A 26 9.92 6.38 -10.69
C THR A 26 9.74 6.29 -9.18
N LYS A 27 9.29 5.12 -8.74
CA LYS A 27 9.20 4.78 -7.32
C LYS A 27 10.61 4.50 -6.77
N PRO A 28 11.02 5.15 -5.68
CA PRO A 28 12.37 4.96 -5.14
C PRO A 28 12.54 3.60 -4.45
N LEU A 29 13.74 3.02 -4.52
CA LEU A 29 14.03 1.63 -4.08
C LEU A 29 14.82 1.52 -2.77
N SER A 30 15.14 2.64 -2.13
CA SER A 30 16.02 2.70 -0.95
C SER A 30 15.27 2.67 0.39
N TYR A 31 14.09 2.03 0.43
CA TYR A 31 13.21 2.04 1.60
C TYR A 31 13.17 0.71 2.34
N GLY A 32 12.73 0.73 3.60
CA GLY A 32 12.54 -0.47 4.39
C GLY A 32 11.30 -1.25 3.96
N ASN A 33 11.30 -2.56 4.21
CA ASN A 33 10.13 -3.41 3.97
C ASN A 33 8.91 -2.87 4.72
N GLY A 34 7.78 -2.73 4.01
CA GLY A 34 6.54 -2.16 4.55
C GLY A 34 6.40 -0.64 4.34
N SER A 35 7.33 0.00 3.65
CA SER A 35 7.17 1.42 3.28
C SER A 35 5.99 1.62 2.35
N VAL A 36 5.35 2.78 2.44
CA VAL A 36 4.11 3.08 1.70
C VAL A 36 4.32 4.28 0.79
N PHE A 37 3.99 4.12 -0.48
CA PHE A 37 4.04 5.18 -1.47
C PHE A 37 2.61 5.48 -1.94
N ILE A 38 2.20 6.75 -1.86
CA ILE A 38 0.88 7.18 -2.30
C ILE A 38 1.06 8.12 -3.50
N GLU A 39 0.62 7.65 -4.67
CA GLU A 39 0.58 8.43 -5.91
C GLU A 39 -0.46 9.54 -5.78
N VAL A 40 -0.09 10.77 -6.13
CA VAL A 40 -0.95 11.94 -5.90
C VAL A 40 -1.95 12.16 -7.04
N ASP A 41 -1.59 11.71 -8.23
CA ASP A 41 -2.34 11.83 -9.47
C ASP A 41 -3.42 10.76 -9.58
N THR A 42 -3.08 9.52 -9.24
CA THR A 42 -4.00 8.37 -9.22
C THR A 42 -4.65 8.13 -7.86
N GLY A 43 -4.02 8.56 -6.75
CA GLY A 43 -4.46 8.20 -5.40
C GLY A 43 -4.12 6.77 -4.99
N ASN A 44 -3.33 6.04 -5.79
CA ASN A 44 -2.97 4.66 -5.55
C ASN A 44 -1.95 4.53 -4.40
N ALA A 45 -2.16 3.56 -3.52
CA ALA A 45 -1.21 3.17 -2.51
C ALA A 45 -0.40 1.94 -2.95
N PHE A 46 0.91 1.98 -2.68
CA PHE A 46 1.82 0.89 -2.96
C PHE A 46 2.62 0.56 -1.70
N PHE A 47 2.93 -0.72 -1.52
CA PHE A 47 3.75 -1.26 -0.45
C PHE A 47 5.10 -1.71 -1.00
N PHE A 48 6.18 -1.29 -0.36
CA PHE A 48 7.53 -1.70 -0.75
C PHE A 48 7.89 -3.03 -0.10
N ASP A 49 8.19 -4.00 -0.94
CA ASP A 49 8.83 -5.25 -0.55
C ASP A 49 10.34 -5.11 -0.75
N ALA A 50 11.07 -5.03 0.36
CA ALA A 50 12.53 -4.92 0.32
C ALA A 50 13.24 -6.25 0.01
N GLU A 51 12.58 -7.40 0.17
CA GLU A 51 13.16 -8.71 -0.18
C GLU A 51 13.24 -8.87 -1.70
N ASN A 52 12.23 -8.37 -2.41
CA ASN A 52 12.15 -8.40 -3.87
C ASN A 52 12.47 -7.04 -4.53
N LEU A 53 12.82 -6.02 -3.73
CA LEU A 53 13.09 -4.64 -4.16
C LEU A 53 12.02 -4.10 -5.12
N THR A 54 10.75 -4.38 -4.82
CA THR A 54 9.61 -4.13 -5.70
C THR A 54 8.47 -3.47 -4.94
N TRP A 55 7.73 -2.59 -5.63
CA TRP A 55 6.49 -1.99 -5.13
C TRP A 55 5.28 -2.79 -5.60
N TYR A 56 4.42 -3.20 -4.67
CA TYR A 56 3.15 -3.87 -4.96
C TYR A 56 1.98 -2.92 -4.69
N PRO A 57 0.99 -2.82 -5.59
CA PRO A 57 -0.22 -2.06 -5.31
C PRO A 57 -0.99 -2.71 -4.15
N GLU A 58 -1.74 -1.90 -3.40
CA GLU A 58 -2.74 -2.44 -2.47
C GLU A 58 -3.72 -3.33 -3.24
N PRO A 59 -4.04 -4.55 -2.74
CA PRO A 59 -5.00 -5.41 -3.41
C PRO A 59 -6.36 -4.72 -3.49
N GLU A 60 -6.95 -4.71 -4.69
CA GLU A 60 -8.33 -4.25 -4.89
C GLU A 60 -9.27 -5.10 -4.02
N PRO A 61 -10.24 -4.51 -3.30
CA PRO A 61 -11.19 -5.29 -2.50
C PRO A 61 -11.93 -6.29 -3.40
N GLU A 62 -12.04 -7.54 -2.94
CA GLU A 62 -12.87 -8.52 -3.67
C GLU A 62 -14.29 -7.97 -3.84
N PRO A 63 -14.90 -8.13 -5.03
CA PRO A 63 -16.25 -7.65 -5.27
C PRO A 63 -17.20 -8.27 -4.24
N GLU A 64 -18.01 -7.43 -3.59
CA GLU A 64 -19.03 -7.94 -2.67
C GLU A 64 -19.92 -8.96 -3.41
N PRO A 65 -20.28 -10.08 -2.78
CA PRO A 65 -21.13 -11.07 -3.40
C PRO A 65 -22.46 -10.41 -3.82
N GLU A 66 -22.87 -10.61 -5.08
CA GLU A 66 -24.13 -10.06 -5.57
C GLU A 66 -25.29 -10.45 -4.62
N PRO A 67 -26.20 -9.52 -4.29
CA PRO A 67 -27.34 -9.82 -3.44
C PRO A 67 -28.14 -10.95 -4.07
N ASN A 68 -28.19 -12.11 -3.40
CA ASN A 68 -28.89 -13.29 -3.87
C ASN A 68 -30.40 -12.99 -3.94
N THR A 69 -30.89 -12.62 -5.13
CA THR A 69 -32.31 -12.45 -5.39
C THR A 69 -33.00 -13.81 -5.45
N ARG A 70 -33.05 -14.54 -4.33
CA ARG A 70 -33.99 -15.65 -4.16
C ARG A 70 -35.38 -15.05 -4.16
N LYS A 71 -36.01 -15.08 -5.35
CA LYS A 71 -37.42 -14.80 -5.56
C LYS A 71 -38.22 -15.69 -4.60
N THR A 72 -38.68 -15.13 -3.48
CA THR A 72 -39.77 -15.68 -2.69
C THR A 72 -41.02 -15.62 -3.55
N LYS A 73 -41.29 -16.71 -4.27
CA LYS A 73 -42.55 -16.93 -4.96
C LYS A 73 -43.62 -17.13 -3.88
N LYS A 74 -44.49 -16.13 -3.76
CA LYS A 74 -45.68 -16.12 -2.90
C LYS A 74 -46.78 -16.99 -3.50
#